data_AF-A0A1G9S8Q9-F1
#
_entry.id   AF-A0A1G9S8Q9-F1
#
_cell.length_a   1.000
_cell.length_b   1.000
_cell.length_c   1.000
_cell.angle_alpha   90.00
_cell.angle_beta   90.00
_cell.angle_gamma   90.00
#
_symmetry.space_group_name_H-M   'P 1'
#
loop_
_entity.id
_entity.type
_entity.pdbx_description
1 polymer ?
#
loop_
_entity_poly.entity_id
_entity_poly.type
_entity_poly.pdbx_seq_one_letter_code
_entity_poly.pdbx_strand_id
1 'polypeptide(L)'
;MTETPNPRFYDYVTPITVSRNDSYESKTTNPKRRAALHDQRGRLLGHVWTDDHQAAGFTRIADPEPDMAYVRGYVNRILTDAYKAGIPASELLDPALYAPDFVLRIAP
;
A
#
# COMPACT_ATOMS: atom_id res chain seq x y z
N MET A 1 -13.69 -58.27 -24.70
CA MET A 1 -13.20 -57.47 -23.57
C MET A 1 -13.35 -56.02 -23.97
N THR A 2 -14.33 -55.32 -23.42
CA THR A 2 -14.59 -53.91 -23.67
C THR A 2 -14.07 -53.14 -22.46
N GLU A 3 -12.95 -52.46 -22.62
CA GLU A 3 -12.45 -51.52 -21.61
C GLU A 3 -13.33 -50.27 -21.59
N THR A 4 -14.11 -50.13 -20.53
CA THR A 4 -14.85 -48.91 -20.22
C THR A 4 -13.88 -47.84 -19.72
N PRO A 5 -13.80 -46.64 -20.32
CA PRO A 5 -12.94 -45.58 -19.80
C PRO A 5 -13.44 -45.09 -18.42
N ASN A 6 -12.52 -45.06 -17.45
CA ASN A 6 -12.76 -44.67 -16.06
C ASN A 6 -12.83 -43.12 -15.93
N PRO A 7 -13.94 -42.53 -15.45
CA PRO A 7 -14.17 -41.08 -15.55
C PRO A 7 -13.53 -40.22 -14.44
N ARG A 8 -12.45 -40.66 -13.78
CA ARG A 8 -12.06 -40.09 -12.47
C ARG A 8 -11.13 -38.88 -12.44
N PHE A 9 -10.73 -38.30 -13.57
CA PHE A 9 -9.85 -37.11 -13.53
C PHE A 9 -10.24 -36.11 -14.62
N TYR A 10 -11.28 -35.33 -14.36
CA TYR A 10 -11.30 -33.96 -14.89
C TYR A 10 -10.50 -33.11 -13.90
N ASP A 11 -9.27 -32.77 -14.27
CA ASP A 11 -8.54 -31.65 -13.66
C ASP A 11 -9.30 -30.36 -13.99
N TYR A 12 -10.40 -30.11 -13.27
CA TYR A 12 -10.98 -28.78 -13.18
C TYR A 12 -9.98 -27.95 -12.37
N VAL A 13 -8.95 -27.44 -13.03
CA VAL A 13 -8.19 -26.30 -12.53
C VAL A 13 -9.17 -25.13 -12.55
N THR A 14 -9.93 -24.97 -11.46
CA THR A 14 -10.69 -23.74 -11.24
C THR A 14 -9.67 -22.61 -11.28
N PRO A 15 -9.73 -21.69 -12.25
CA PRO A 15 -8.81 -20.56 -12.26
C PRO A 15 -9.08 -19.80 -10.98
N ILE A 16 -8.11 -19.80 -10.05
CA ILE A 16 -8.17 -18.95 -8.88
C ILE A 16 -8.19 -17.53 -9.44
N THR A 17 -9.34 -16.89 -9.38
CA THR A 17 -9.45 -15.49 -9.77
C THR A 17 -8.70 -14.73 -8.69
N VAL A 18 -7.43 -14.43 -8.96
CA VAL A 18 -6.65 -13.52 -8.13
C VAL A 18 -7.34 -12.17 -8.28
N SER A 19 -8.15 -11.80 -7.30
CA SER A 19 -8.68 -10.44 -7.21
C SER A 19 -7.47 -9.53 -7.12
N ARG A 20 -7.14 -8.89 -8.24
CA ARG A 20 -6.03 -7.93 -8.30
C ARG A 20 -6.54 -6.72 -7.53
N ASN A 21 -6.09 -6.56 -6.29
CA ASN A 21 -6.38 -5.35 -5.53
C ASN A 21 -5.86 -4.15 -6.34
N ASP A 22 -6.52 -3.00 -6.23
CA ASP A 22 -6.07 -1.76 -6.89
C ASP A 22 -5.15 -0.92 -5.99
N SER A 23 -4.94 -1.36 -4.75
CA SER A 23 -4.11 -0.70 -3.73
C SER A 23 -3.57 -1.71 -2.71
N TYR A 24 -2.69 -1.25 -1.82
CA TYR A 24 -2.34 -1.98 -0.60
C TYR A 24 -3.57 -2.24 0.27
N GLU A 25 -3.47 -3.27 1.12
CA GLU A 25 -4.51 -3.60 2.10
C GLU A 25 -4.67 -2.47 3.14
N SER A 26 -5.91 -2.25 3.56
CA SER A 26 -6.23 -1.24 4.57
C SER A 26 -6.08 -1.77 6.01
N LYS A 27 -6.13 -3.09 6.18
CA LYS A 27 -6.03 -3.77 7.47
C LYS A 27 -4.65 -4.40 7.62
N THR A 28 -3.95 -4.03 8.68
CA THR A 28 -2.64 -4.59 9.01
C THR A 28 -2.78 -5.95 9.67
N THR A 29 -1.99 -6.93 9.23
CA THR A 29 -1.88 -8.23 9.91
C THR A 29 -0.65 -8.30 10.80
N ASN A 30 0.30 -7.39 10.62
CA ASN A 30 1.57 -7.32 11.36
C ASN A 30 1.71 -5.98 12.14
N PRO A 31 2.72 -5.87 13.03
CA PRO A 31 3.09 -4.61 13.64
C PRO A 31 3.37 -3.51 12.60
N LYS A 32 2.95 -2.27 12.90
CA LYS A 32 3.11 -1.14 11.97
C LYS A 32 4.48 -0.49 12.13
N ARG A 33 5.19 -0.34 11.02
CA ARG A 33 6.23 0.70 10.89
C ARG A 33 5.60 1.98 10.38
N ARG A 34 6.13 3.12 10.80
CA ARG A 34 5.63 4.42 10.38
C ARG A 34 6.76 5.43 10.25
N ALA A 35 6.61 6.35 9.30
CA ALA A 35 7.50 7.48 9.09
C ALA A 35 6.68 8.78 9.03
N ALA A 36 7.25 9.86 9.55
CA ALA A 36 6.57 11.15 9.60
C ALA A 36 6.71 11.88 8.27
N LEU A 37 5.59 12.26 7.67
CA LEU A 37 5.55 12.99 6.40
C LEU A 37 5.40 14.48 6.67
N HIS A 38 6.31 15.27 6.12
CA HIS A 38 6.35 16.73 6.27
C HIS A 38 6.21 17.42 4.91
N ASP A 39 5.75 18.67 4.91
CA ASP A 39 5.93 19.54 3.74
C ASP A 39 7.37 20.06 3.64
N GLN A 40 7.67 20.78 2.55
CA GLN A 40 8.98 21.40 2.31
C GLN A 40 9.38 22.45 3.37
N ARG A 41 8.42 22.97 4.14
CA ARG A 41 8.67 23.91 5.24
C ARG A 41 8.90 23.20 6.57
N GLY A 42 8.87 21.86 6.59
CA GLY A 42 9.07 21.05 7.78
C GLY A 42 7.82 20.93 8.66
N ARG A 43 6.64 21.31 8.18
CA ARG A 43 5.37 21.14 8.91
C ARG A 43 4.91 19.70 8.82
N LEU A 44 4.55 19.10 9.96
CA LEU A 44 4.06 17.72 10.01
C LEU A 44 2.68 17.62 9.37
N LEU A 45 2.53 16.74 8.38
CA LEU A 45 1.27 16.51 7.68
C LEU A 45 0.57 15.22 8.12
N GLY A 46 1.35 14.24 8.57
CA GLY A 46 0.85 12.95 9.03
C GLY A 46 1.93 11.88 9.04
N HIS A 47 1.50 10.62 8.97
CA HIS A 47 2.37 9.47 9.02
C HIS A 47 2.01 8.49 7.90
N VAL A 48 3.01 8.13 7.10
CA VAL A 48 2.94 6.95 6.23
C VAL A 48 3.22 5.74 7.11
N TRP A 49 2.47 4.66 6.91
CA TRP A 49 2.66 3.42 7.64
C TRP A 49 2.57 2.20 6.73
N THR A 50 3.24 1.13 7.13
CA THR A 50 3.19 -0.20 6.49
C THR A 50 3.26 -1.29 7.55
N ASP A 51 2.74 -2.48 7.24
CA ASP A 51 2.92 -3.70 8.02
C ASP A 51 4.02 -4.63 7.46
N ASP A 52 4.88 -4.10 6.57
CA ASP A 52 5.96 -4.79 5.85
C ASP A 52 5.51 -5.94 4.94
N HIS A 53 4.21 -6.18 4.80
CA HIS A 53 3.69 -7.30 4.04
C HIS A 53 2.76 -6.83 2.93
N GLN A 54 1.51 -6.51 3.27
CA GLN A 54 0.47 -6.23 2.29
C GLN A 54 -0.30 -4.95 2.57
N ALA A 55 -0.24 -4.46 3.81
CA ALA A 55 -1.00 -3.31 4.23
C ALA A 55 -0.13 -2.06 4.33
N ALA A 56 -0.66 -0.96 3.83
CA ALA A 56 -0.02 0.34 3.95
C ALA A 56 -1.04 1.46 3.80
N GLY A 57 -0.68 2.62 4.32
CA GLY A 57 -1.55 3.77 4.22
C GLY A 57 -0.94 5.04 4.77
N PHE A 58 -1.78 6.06 4.82
CA PHE A 58 -1.44 7.36 5.36
C PHE A 58 -2.47 7.77 6.41
N THR A 59 -1.97 8.16 7.57
CA THR A 59 -2.76 8.73 8.65
C THR A 59 -2.40 10.21 8.77
N ARG A 60 -3.33 11.08 8.40
CA ARG A 60 -3.19 12.54 8.58
C ARG A 60 -3.13 12.90 10.06
N ILE A 61 -2.51 14.04 10.41
CA ILE A 61 -2.63 14.62 11.75
C ILE A 61 -4.11 14.88 12.12
N ALA A 62 -4.42 14.92 13.42
CA ALA A 62 -5.79 15.03 13.92
C ALA A 62 -6.46 16.36 13.55
N ASP A 63 -5.72 17.46 13.67
CA ASP A 63 -6.19 18.82 13.43
C ASP A 63 -5.41 19.48 12.29
N PRO A 64 -5.67 19.10 11.03
CA PRO A 64 -4.99 19.71 9.89
C PRO A 64 -5.48 21.13 9.66
N GLU A 65 -4.57 22.03 9.30
CA GLU A 65 -4.93 23.35 8.79
C GLU A 65 -5.71 23.21 7.47
N PRO A 66 -6.61 24.17 7.13
CA PRO A 66 -7.43 24.08 5.91
C PRO A 66 -6.63 23.92 4.62
N ASP A 67 -5.42 24.51 4.55
CA ASP A 67 -4.52 24.40 3.41
C ASP A 67 -3.92 23.00 3.23
N MET A 68 -4.03 22.11 4.23
CA MET A 68 -3.57 20.71 4.16
C MET A 68 -4.62 19.74 3.61
N ALA A 69 -5.81 20.22 3.23
CA ALA A 69 -6.91 19.37 2.77
C ALA A 69 -6.55 18.46 1.59
N TYR A 70 -5.62 18.88 0.72
CA TYR A 70 -5.17 18.13 -0.45
C TYR A 70 -4.29 16.91 -0.10
N VAL A 71 -3.56 16.95 1.02
CA VAL A 71 -2.45 16.01 1.30
C VAL A 71 -2.88 14.55 1.23
N ARG A 72 -4.04 14.18 1.81
CA ARG A 72 -4.54 12.81 1.80
C ARG A 72 -4.79 12.29 0.39
N GLY A 73 -5.36 13.11 -0.49
CA GLY A 73 -5.60 12.73 -1.89
C GLY A 73 -4.28 12.52 -2.63
N TYR A 74 -3.31 13.41 -2.40
CA TYR A 74 -2.00 13.33 -3.03
C TYR A 74 -1.21 12.09 -2.57
N VAL A 75 -1.14 11.85 -1.26
CA VAL A 75 -0.44 10.69 -0.72
C VAL A 75 -1.11 9.38 -1.14
N ASN A 76 -2.45 9.32 -1.15
CA ASN A 76 -3.16 8.14 -1.65
C ASN A 76 -2.85 7.85 -3.12
N ARG A 77 -2.66 8.89 -3.93
CA ARG A 77 -2.23 8.74 -5.33
C ARG A 77 -0.82 8.15 -5.42
N ILE A 78 0.14 8.68 -4.66
CA ILE A 78 1.50 8.13 -4.59
C ILE A 78 1.47 6.64 -4.22
N LEU A 79 0.70 6.26 -3.18
CA LEU A 79 0.56 4.86 -2.76
C LEU A 79 -0.09 3.99 -3.85
N THR A 80 -1.10 4.50 -4.53
CA THR A 80 -1.75 3.78 -5.64
C THR A 80 -0.79 3.57 -6.81
N ASP A 81 0.00 4.59 -7.16
CA ASP A 81 0.96 4.54 -8.25
C ASP A 81 2.13 3.59 -7.90
N ALA A 82 2.62 3.62 -6.65
CA ALA A 82 3.61 2.67 -6.14
C ALA A 82 3.11 1.21 -6.19
N TYR A 83 1.86 0.97 -5.77
CA TYR A 83 1.26 -0.36 -5.87
C TYR A 83 1.18 -0.85 -7.32
N LYS A 84 0.73 0.02 -8.24
CA LYS A 84 0.63 -0.30 -9.67
C LYS A 84 2.00 -0.54 -10.31
N ALA A 85 3.04 0.10 -9.81
CA ALA A 85 4.43 -0.13 -10.21
C ALA A 85 5.02 -1.43 -9.61
N GLY A 86 4.27 -2.13 -8.74
CA GLY A 86 4.70 -3.37 -8.12
C GLY A 86 5.62 -3.19 -6.91
N ILE A 87 5.69 -1.99 -6.34
CA ILE A 87 6.51 -1.72 -5.16
C ILE A 87 5.88 -2.45 -3.96
N PRO A 88 6.63 -3.28 -3.22
CA PRO A 88 6.10 -3.96 -2.05
C PRO A 88 5.84 -2.99 -0.90
N ALA A 89 4.92 -3.33 0.00
CA ALA A 89 4.53 -2.45 1.11
C ALA A 89 5.72 -2.09 2.02
N SER A 90 6.67 -3.01 2.19
CA SER A 90 7.91 -2.85 2.97
C SER A 90 8.83 -1.73 2.46
N GLU A 91 8.73 -1.38 1.18
CA GLU A 91 9.54 -0.34 0.53
C GLU A 91 8.88 1.04 0.54
N LEU A 92 7.63 1.15 0.99
CA LEU A 92 6.89 2.43 1.01
C LEU A 92 7.43 3.46 1.99
N LEU A 93 8.36 3.09 2.87
CA LEU A 93 9.04 4.05 3.73
C LEU A 93 10.31 4.64 3.08
N ASP A 94 10.47 4.50 1.76
CA ASP A 94 11.49 5.18 0.97
C ASP A 94 11.13 6.66 0.75
N PRO A 95 11.94 7.62 1.24
CA PRO A 95 11.73 9.05 1.00
C PRO A 95 11.67 9.45 -0.47
N ALA A 96 12.32 8.70 -1.37
CA ALA A 96 12.34 9.01 -2.80
C ALA A 96 10.94 8.98 -3.45
N LEU A 97 10.01 8.17 -2.91
CA LEU A 97 8.64 8.08 -3.41
C LEU A 97 7.80 9.34 -3.14
N TYR A 98 8.22 10.15 -2.19
CA TYR A 98 7.48 11.33 -1.73
C TYR A 98 8.10 12.64 -2.17
N ALA A 99 9.35 12.59 -2.66
CA ALA A 99 10.04 13.73 -3.23
C ALA A 99 9.50 14.08 -4.63
N PRO A 100 9.56 15.35 -5.06
CA PRO A 100 10.04 16.50 -4.30
C PRO A 100 8.95 17.17 -3.45
N ASP A 101 7.71 16.69 -3.48
CA ASP A 101 6.57 17.40 -2.88
C ASP A 101 6.56 17.33 -1.35
N PHE A 102 7.04 16.21 -0.79
CA PHE A 102 7.07 15.97 0.65
C PHE A 102 8.43 15.45 1.13
N VAL A 103 8.63 15.53 2.44
CA VAL A 103 9.81 15.01 3.12
C VAL A 103 9.38 13.91 4.08
N LEU A 104 9.71 12.66 3.74
CA LEU A 104 9.50 11.52 4.64
C LEU A 104 10.68 11.38 5.60
N ARG A 105 10.42 11.39 6.91
CA ARG A 105 11.42 11.21 7.96
C ARG A 105 11.20 9.88 8.66
N ILE A 106 12.17 8.99 8.49
CA ILE A 106 12.22 7.70 9.19
C ILE A 106 12.73 7.97 10.60
N ALA A 107 11.97 7.55 11.62
CA ALA A 107 12.46 7.62 13.00
C ALA A 107 13.67 6.67 13.15
N PRO A 108 14.72 7.08 13.89
CA PRO A 108 15.89 6.24 14.14
C PRO A 108 15.52 4.97 14.94
#